data_AF-A0A6L6L3W7-F1
#
_entry.id   AF-A0A6L6L3W7-F1
#
_cell.length_a   1.000
_cell.length_b   1.000
_cell.length_c   1.000
_cell.angle_alpha   90.00
_cell.angle_beta   90.00
_cell.angle_gamma   90.00
#
_symmetry.space_group_name_H-M   'P 1'
#
loop_
_entity.id
_entity.type
_entity.pdbx_description
1 polymer ?
#
loop_
_entity_poly.entity_id
_entity_poly.type
_entity_poly.pdbx_seq_one_letter_code
_entity_poly.pdbx_strand_id
1 'polypeptide(L)'
;MSNILSEVHPELVAEWSERNLPLTPDKITYGSNKVVWWKGACGHEWQTSVKARSNGENCPICSGARVIEGINDLATLKPELADEWSSKNDPLKPTMVTIGSHKKVVWQDKYGHEWTATVKSRALNGTGCPYCSHNKILVGFNDLASQRPQIASEWSERNYPLKPDMVTVFANRKVWWRCSKGHEWNTLISTRSGGSGCPYCSGQLLLKGFNDFATTHPQLAQEWSDRNLPLTPDMINEKSRRNVWWKCRECGYEWQSVVYARVKGTVCPVCADRAVMTGYNDLAMTDTHLLSEWDYEKNKDISPNKISRHSMQSVWWKCSLGHSWKAKISERAIEGKGCKMCEKDYLTVFPKLAVMYYAAKKRIKVQTDTDKIIGIPLEIYLPEEKAAIETVSGTENVETLKAYLCRKREIKLIKIPYTLGSSEADFAVKIKKAFRSLHIFITSNEDEDTAFIRQRFFEWRKGHIK
;
A
#
# COMPACT_ATOMS: atom_id res chain seq x y z
N MET A 1 32.13 73.99 -7.60
CA MET A 1 32.22 72.64 -8.21
C MET A 1 33.18 72.74 -9.36
N SER A 2 34.20 71.90 -9.37
CA SER A 2 35.17 71.89 -10.46
C SER A 2 34.52 71.39 -11.74
N ASN A 3 34.88 71.99 -12.86
CA ASN A 3 34.42 71.60 -14.19
C ASN A 3 35.51 70.85 -14.98
N ILE A 4 36.62 70.52 -14.32
CA ILE A 4 37.78 69.85 -14.91
C ILE A 4 37.43 68.38 -15.19
N LEU A 5 37.81 67.89 -16.37
CA LEU A 5 37.49 66.54 -16.84
C LEU A 5 37.97 65.46 -15.86
N SER A 6 39.21 65.54 -15.39
CA SER A 6 39.78 64.53 -14.48
C SER A 6 39.13 64.47 -13.10
N GLU A 7 38.46 65.55 -12.68
CA GLU A 7 37.79 65.62 -11.37
C GLU A 7 36.32 65.20 -11.45
N VAL A 8 35.65 65.52 -12.56
CA VAL A 8 34.22 65.19 -12.78
C VAL A 8 34.05 63.79 -13.38
N HIS A 9 34.96 63.38 -14.27
CA HIS A 9 34.95 62.09 -14.97
C HIS A 9 36.32 61.39 -14.87
N PRO A 10 36.75 60.99 -13.66
CA PRO A 10 38.04 60.32 -13.46
C PRO A 10 38.17 59.02 -14.27
N GLU A 11 37.06 58.35 -14.58
CA GLU A 11 37.04 57.14 -15.42
C GLU A 11 37.53 57.39 -16.85
N LEU A 12 37.33 58.60 -17.39
CA LEU A 12 37.73 58.95 -18.76
C LEU A 12 39.23 59.26 -18.87
N VAL A 13 39.91 59.53 -17.75
CA VAL A 13 41.36 59.80 -17.72
C VAL A 13 42.15 58.58 -18.23
N ALA A 14 41.70 57.37 -17.90
CA ALA A 14 42.33 56.12 -18.36
C ALA A 14 42.19 55.90 -19.87
N GLU A 15 41.21 56.54 -20.50
CA GLU A 15 40.99 56.49 -21.94
C GLU A 15 41.68 57.65 -22.68
N TRP A 16 42.40 58.54 -21.99
CA TRP A 16 43.09 59.66 -22.64
C TRP A 16 44.36 59.18 -23.36
N SER A 17 44.49 59.49 -24.65
CA SER A 17 45.68 59.09 -25.42
C SER A 17 46.87 60.03 -25.15
N GLU A 18 48.07 59.45 -25.11
CA GLU A 18 49.34 60.19 -25.04
C GLU A 18 49.56 61.12 -26.24
N ARG A 19 48.86 60.88 -27.37
CA ARG A 19 48.89 61.75 -28.57
C ARG A 19 48.37 63.16 -28.33
N ASN A 20 47.69 63.39 -27.21
CA ASN A 20 47.17 64.71 -26.88
C ASN A 20 48.21 65.62 -26.23
N LEU A 21 49.41 65.11 -25.86
CA LEU A 21 50.45 65.93 -25.25
C LEU A 21 50.79 67.15 -26.11
N PRO A 22 50.95 68.35 -25.51
CA PRO A 22 51.08 68.62 -24.06
C PRO A 22 49.74 68.83 -23.31
N LEU A 23 48.58 68.60 -23.95
CA LEU A 23 47.26 68.73 -23.32
C LEU A 23 46.93 67.50 -22.47
N THR A 24 46.68 67.73 -21.19
CA THR A 24 46.38 66.69 -20.19
C THR A 24 44.94 66.83 -19.64
N PRO A 25 44.32 65.76 -19.12
CA PRO A 25 42.94 65.77 -18.62
C PRO A 25 42.64 66.77 -17.50
N ASP A 26 43.66 67.17 -16.73
CA ASP A 26 43.60 68.18 -15.67
C ASP A 26 43.52 69.63 -16.21
N LYS A 27 43.77 69.84 -17.50
CA LYS A 27 43.81 71.17 -18.14
C LYS A 27 42.62 71.46 -19.05
N ILE A 28 41.58 70.62 -19.02
CA ILE A 28 40.42 70.77 -19.91
C ILE A 28 39.12 70.47 -19.15
N THR A 29 38.04 71.18 -19.51
CA THR A 29 36.73 70.98 -18.91
C THR A 29 35.95 69.86 -19.61
N TYR A 30 35.11 69.13 -18.87
CA TYR A 30 34.31 68.02 -19.42
C TYR A 30 33.30 68.46 -20.49
N GLY A 31 32.90 69.74 -20.50
CA GLY A 31 31.99 70.32 -21.50
C GLY A 31 32.68 70.86 -22.76
N SER A 32 33.99 70.66 -22.93
CA SER A 32 34.76 71.25 -24.04
C SER A 32 34.44 70.61 -25.40
N ASN A 33 34.23 71.42 -26.43
CA ASN A 33 34.05 70.94 -27.81
C ASN A 33 35.38 70.56 -28.49
N LYS A 34 36.52 70.63 -27.79
CA LYS A 34 37.83 70.28 -28.36
C LYS A 34 37.90 68.78 -28.66
N VAL A 35 38.20 68.46 -29.92
CA VAL A 35 38.42 67.07 -30.38
C VAL A 35 39.81 66.63 -29.96
N VAL A 36 39.87 65.49 -29.26
CA VAL A 36 41.10 64.90 -28.73
C VAL A 36 41.10 63.40 -29.01
N TRP A 37 42.27 62.78 -28.90
CA TRP A 37 42.45 61.34 -29.06
C TRP A 37 42.06 60.58 -27.79
N TRP A 38 41.19 59.60 -27.93
CA TRP A 38 40.79 58.66 -26.90
C TRP A 38 41.29 57.27 -27.27
N LYS A 39 41.65 56.45 -26.28
CA LYS A 39 42.09 55.07 -26.42
C LYS A 39 41.12 54.16 -25.69
N GLY A 40 40.57 53.21 -26.41
CA GLY A 40 39.51 52.34 -25.91
C GLY A 40 40.08 51.11 -25.25
N ALA A 41 39.23 50.39 -24.52
CA ALA A 41 39.59 49.10 -23.94
C ALA A 41 40.08 48.09 -25.01
N CYS A 42 39.59 48.18 -26.25
CA CYS A 42 40.08 47.36 -27.37
C CYS A 42 41.43 47.84 -27.97
N GLY A 43 42.07 48.85 -27.39
CA GLY A 43 43.31 49.45 -27.89
C GLY A 43 43.14 50.42 -29.06
N HIS A 44 41.94 50.53 -29.65
CA HIS A 44 41.65 51.47 -30.73
C HIS A 44 41.71 52.91 -30.25
N GLU A 45 42.45 53.73 -30.98
CA GLU A 45 42.51 55.18 -30.77
C GLU A 45 41.56 55.89 -31.74
N TRP A 46 40.64 56.72 -31.22
CA TRP A 46 39.71 57.51 -32.04
C TRP A 46 39.64 58.95 -31.56
N GLN A 47 39.10 59.81 -32.41
CA GLN A 47 38.91 61.23 -32.09
C GLN A 47 37.43 61.51 -31.82
N THR A 48 37.13 62.17 -30.72
CA THR A 48 35.86 62.86 -30.48
C THR A 48 36.06 64.03 -29.53
N SER A 49 35.09 64.93 -29.43
CA SER A 49 35.13 66.05 -28.49
C SER A 49 35.04 65.57 -27.05
N VAL A 50 35.67 66.31 -26.12
CA VAL A 50 35.56 66.02 -24.69
C VAL A 50 34.10 66.01 -24.23
N LYS A 51 33.31 66.98 -24.67
CA LYS A 51 31.86 67.05 -24.43
C LYS A 51 31.12 65.81 -24.88
N ALA A 52 31.39 65.30 -26.07
CA ALA A 52 30.68 64.14 -26.61
C ALA A 52 31.09 62.85 -25.88
N ARG A 53 32.39 62.67 -25.57
CA ARG A 53 32.87 61.56 -24.73
C ARG A 53 32.22 61.60 -23.34
N SER A 54 32.21 62.77 -22.67
CA SER A 54 31.58 62.95 -21.36
C SER A 54 30.06 62.73 -21.38
N ASN A 55 29.41 62.98 -22.52
CA ASN A 55 27.98 62.68 -22.73
C ASN A 55 27.72 61.23 -23.16
N GLY A 56 28.73 60.34 -23.11
CA GLY A 56 28.56 58.90 -23.30
C GLY A 56 28.85 58.38 -24.72
N GLU A 57 29.40 59.20 -25.62
CA GLU A 57 29.95 58.67 -26.88
C GLU A 57 31.13 57.75 -26.58
N ASN A 58 31.11 56.51 -27.05
CA ASN A 58 32.11 55.50 -26.75
C ASN A 58 32.95 55.16 -28.00
N CYS A 59 34.04 54.42 -27.81
CA CYS A 59 34.82 53.88 -28.91
C CYS A 59 33.90 53.25 -29.98
N PRO A 60 34.01 53.60 -31.28
CA PRO A 60 33.11 53.06 -32.31
C PRO A 60 33.26 51.54 -32.46
N ILE A 61 34.41 50.96 -32.11
CA ILE A 61 34.61 49.51 -32.08
C ILE A 61 33.99 48.90 -30.79
N CYS A 62 34.32 49.41 -29.60
CA CYS A 62 33.75 48.84 -28.36
C CYS A 62 32.22 48.96 -28.30
N SER A 63 31.66 50.05 -28.83
CA SER A 63 30.21 50.27 -28.91
C SER A 63 29.52 49.46 -30.01
N GLY A 64 30.29 48.84 -30.91
CA GLY A 64 29.79 48.08 -32.05
C GLY A 64 29.21 48.93 -33.19
N ALA A 65 29.45 50.24 -33.19
CA ALA A 65 29.09 51.15 -34.29
C ALA A 65 29.93 50.89 -35.56
N ARG A 66 31.16 50.38 -35.38
CA ARG A 66 32.06 49.91 -36.44
C ARG A 66 32.46 48.46 -36.17
N VAL A 67 32.24 47.59 -37.16
CA VAL A 67 32.66 46.18 -37.08
C VAL A 67 34.11 46.06 -37.54
N ILE A 68 34.93 45.34 -36.78
CA ILE A 68 36.29 44.94 -37.13
C ILE A 68 36.43 43.44 -36.87
N GLU A 69 36.80 42.72 -37.94
CA GLU A 69 37.06 41.28 -37.91
C GLU A 69 38.19 40.95 -36.94
N GLY A 70 38.00 39.92 -36.12
CA GLY A 70 38.94 39.47 -35.10
C GLY A 70 38.86 40.24 -33.77
N ILE A 71 37.97 41.25 -33.67
CA ILE A 71 37.85 42.08 -32.46
C ILE A 71 36.42 42.06 -31.91
N ASN A 72 35.45 42.54 -32.67
CA ASN A 72 34.07 42.76 -32.18
C ASN A 72 32.98 42.20 -33.10
N ASP A 73 33.38 41.42 -34.10
CA ASP A 73 32.47 40.73 -35.00
C ASP A 73 31.81 39.51 -34.33
N LEU A 74 30.73 39.02 -34.94
CA LEU A 74 29.95 37.90 -34.42
C LEU A 74 30.77 36.60 -34.37
N ALA A 75 31.61 36.31 -35.38
CA ALA A 75 32.37 35.07 -35.41
C ALA A 75 33.40 35.00 -34.28
N THR A 76 34.05 36.14 -34.01
CA THR A 76 35.03 36.24 -32.92
C THR A 76 34.37 36.14 -31.54
N LEU A 77 33.25 36.85 -31.33
CA LEU A 77 32.62 36.93 -30.01
C LEU A 77 31.66 35.77 -29.70
N LYS A 78 31.13 35.11 -30.73
CA LYS A 78 30.12 34.03 -30.66
C LYS A 78 30.36 32.98 -31.76
N PRO A 79 31.49 32.24 -31.72
CA PRO A 79 31.82 31.25 -32.75
C PRO A 79 30.71 30.21 -32.95
N GLU A 80 30.02 29.80 -31.89
CA GLU A 80 28.91 28.87 -31.95
C GLU A 80 27.72 29.36 -32.77
N LEU A 81 27.52 30.68 -32.85
CA LEU A 81 26.48 31.28 -33.69
C LEU A 81 26.94 31.47 -35.13
N ALA A 82 28.25 31.62 -35.36
CA ALA A 82 28.77 31.62 -36.72
C ALA A 82 28.57 30.26 -37.40
N ASP A 83 28.61 29.15 -36.65
CA ASP A 83 28.27 27.81 -37.14
C ASP A 83 26.80 27.68 -37.55
N GLU A 84 25.90 28.44 -36.92
CA GLU A 84 24.47 28.51 -37.28
C GLU A 84 24.19 29.50 -38.44
N TRP A 85 25.21 30.11 -39.04
CA TRP A 85 25.04 31.08 -40.11
C TRP A 85 24.74 30.39 -41.45
N SER A 86 23.57 30.63 -42.02
CA SER A 86 23.20 30.02 -43.30
C SER A 86 24.04 30.58 -44.46
N SER A 87 24.39 29.72 -45.41
CA SER A 87 25.00 30.10 -46.69
C SER A 87 24.12 31.04 -47.53
N LYS A 88 22.80 31.07 -47.28
CA LYS A 88 21.86 31.97 -47.96
C LYS A 88 22.05 33.45 -47.63
N ASN A 89 22.92 33.76 -46.67
CA ASN A 89 23.25 35.14 -46.34
C ASN A 89 24.32 35.74 -47.25
N ASP A 90 24.94 34.95 -48.13
CA ASP A 90 25.98 35.45 -49.03
C ASP A 90 25.52 36.68 -49.83
N PRO A 91 26.34 37.75 -49.91
CA PRO A 91 27.75 37.83 -49.50
C PRO A 91 27.99 38.29 -48.04
N LEU A 92 26.96 38.41 -47.20
CA LEU A 92 27.10 38.87 -45.82
C LEU A 92 27.64 37.76 -44.90
N LYS A 93 28.86 37.96 -44.38
CA LYS A 93 29.55 37.03 -43.49
C LYS A 93 29.33 37.36 -42.01
N PRO A 94 29.45 36.39 -41.09
CA PRO A 94 29.44 36.64 -39.65
C PRO A 94 30.49 37.67 -39.19
N THR A 95 31.64 37.73 -39.87
CA THR A 95 32.72 38.69 -39.58
C THR A 95 32.37 40.15 -39.93
N MET A 96 31.24 40.39 -40.61
CA MET A 96 30.80 41.71 -41.07
C MET A 96 29.71 42.34 -40.19
N VAL A 97 29.34 41.70 -39.08
CA VAL A 97 28.30 42.18 -38.15
C VAL A 97 28.75 42.06 -36.70
N THR A 98 28.31 42.99 -35.85
CA THR A 98 28.46 42.85 -34.39
C THR A 98 27.31 42.03 -33.79
N ILE A 99 27.51 41.51 -32.57
CA ILE A 99 26.47 40.81 -31.79
C ILE A 99 25.22 41.66 -31.53
N GLY A 100 25.33 42.99 -31.55
CA GLY A 100 24.22 43.93 -31.36
C GLY A 100 23.48 44.31 -32.65
N SER A 101 23.87 43.76 -33.81
CA SER A 101 23.36 44.16 -35.11
C SER A 101 21.86 43.89 -35.29
N HIS A 102 21.15 44.87 -35.85
CA HIS A 102 19.73 44.76 -36.18
C HIS A 102 19.47 44.10 -37.55
N LYS A 103 20.52 43.68 -38.28
CA LYS A 103 20.36 42.98 -39.56
C LYS A 103 19.61 41.66 -39.37
N LYS A 104 18.59 41.43 -40.20
CA LYS A 104 17.89 40.15 -40.31
C LYS A 104 18.67 39.24 -41.24
N VAL A 105 19.00 38.05 -40.77
CA VAL A 105 19.74 37.03 -41.51
C VAL A 105 19.05 35.69 -41.34
N VAL A 106 19.36 34.74 -42.22
CA VAL A 106 18.90 33.36 -42.15
C VAL A 106 19.83 32.57 -41.25
N TRP A 107 19.27 31.95 -40.22
CA TRP A 107 19.96 31.04 -39.33
C TRP A 107 19.59 29.61 -39.71
N GLN A 108 20.52 28.69 -39.55
CA GLN A 108 20.31 27.26 -39.74
C GLN A 108 20.76 26.51 -38.48
N ASP A 109 19.86 25.72 -37.89
CA ASP A 109 20.23 24.91 -36.73
C ASP A 109 20.87 23.58 -37.17
N LYS A 110 21.36 22.82 -36.19
CA LYS A 110 21.94 21.49 -36.40
C LYS A 110 21.00 20.45 -37.04
N TYR A 111 19.69 20.71 -37.06
CA TYR A 111 18.69 19.85 -37.70
C TYR A 111 18.40 20.32 -39.14
N GLY A 112 19.07 21.38 -39.61
CA GLY A 112 18.90 21.96 -40.93
C GLY A 112 17.72 22.92 -41.03
N HIS A 113 17.05 23.27 -39.92
CA HIS A 113 15.93 24.19 -39.97
C HIS A 113 16.41 25.62 -40.22
N GLU A 114 15.79 26.27 -41.21
CA GLU A 114 16.11 27.66 -41.53
C GLU A 114 15.05 28.63 -41.02
N TRP A 115 15.49 29.70 -40.36
CA TRP A 115 14.60 30.79 -39.95
C TRP A 115 15.28 32.16 -40.02
N THR A 116 14.47 33.19 -40.26
CA THR A 116 14.96 34.57 -40.29
C THR A 116 14.84 35.22 -38.91
N ALA A 117 15.94 35.76 -38.40
CA ALA A 117 15.97 36.53 -37.14
C ALA A 117 17.06 37.60 -37.19
N THR A 118 16.98 38.62 -36.32
CA THR A 118 18.05 39.60 -36.19
C THR A 118 19.24 39.03 -35.43
N VAL A 119 20.46 39.47 -35.78
CA VAL A 119 21.68 39.08 -35.06
C VAL A 119 21.58 39.40 -33.57
N LYS A 120 21.09 40.59 -33.22
CA LYS A 120 20.82 41.00 -31.84
C LYS A 120 19.91 40.01 -31.09
N SER A 121 18.82 39.56 -31.70
CA SER A 121 17.87 38.64 -31.06
C SER A 121 18.50 37.27 -30.80
N ARG A 122 19.37 36.80 -31.71
CA ARG A 122 20.10 35.54 -31.52
C ARG A 122 21.21 35.66 -30.48
N ALA A 123 22.10 36.64 -30.68
CA ALA A 123 23.35 36.75 -29.93
C ALA A 123 23.19 37.32 -28.53
N LEU A 124 22.24 38.24 -28.31
CA LEU A 124 22.01 38.88 -27.01
C LEU A 124 20.76 38.36 -26.30
N ASN A 125 19.65 38.17 -27.01
CA ASN A 125 18.39 37.71 -26.39
C ASN A 125 18.29 36.18 -26.30
N GLY A 126 19.21 35.43 -26.91
CA GLY A 126 19.24 33.97 -26.85
C GLY A 126 18.06 33.27 -27.54
N THR A 127 17.29 33.98 -28.38
CA THR A 127 16.16 33.36 -29.11
C THR A 127 16.67 32.24 -30.01
N GLY A 128 16.09 31.04 -30.02
CA GLY A 128 16.58 29.93 -30.84
C GLY A 128 15.76 29.67 -32.10
N CYS A 129 15.94 28.50 -32.70
CA CYS A 129 15.07 28.00 -33.76
C CYS A 129 13.59 27.99 -33.31
N PRO A 130 12.68 28.69 -34.01
CA PRO A 130 11.28 28.78 -33.61
C PRO A 130 10.52 27.45 -33.75
N TYR A 131 11.03 26.54 -34.57
CA TYR A 131 10.45 25.21 -34.75
C TYR A 131 10.86 24.28 -33.60
N CYS A 132 12.15 24.24 -33.25
CA CYS A 132 12.65 23.46 -32.10
C CYS A 132 12.05 23.94 -30.77
N SER A 133 11.74 25.23 -30.64
CA SER A 133 11.07 25.80 -29.45
C SER A 133 9.53 25.75 -29.52
N HIS A 134 8.95 25.14 -30.55
CA HIS A 134 7.49 25.01 -30.76
C HIS A 134 6.71 26.34 -30.84
N ASN A 135 7.41 27.46 -31.05
CA ASN A 135 6.80 28.78 -31.27
C ASN A 135 6.25 28.94 -32.69
N LYS A 136 6.76 28.15 -33.64
CA LYS A 136 6.26 28.06 -35.01
C LYS A 136 6.16 26.60 -35.43
N ILE A 137 5.17 26.28 -36.26
CA ILE A 137 4.95 24.93 -36.77
C ILE A 137 5.81 24.69 -38.01
N LEU A 138 6.41 23.51 -38.07
CA LEU A 138 7.07 22.92 -39.22
C LEU A 138 6.49 21.51 -39.42
N VAL A 139 5.71 21.36 -40.48
CA VAL A 139 5.09 20.09 -40.87
C VAL A 139 6.18 19.06 -41.15
N GLY A 140 6.01 17.85 -40.61
CA GLY A 140 6.99 16.77 -40.68
C GLY A 140 7.95 16.71 -39.50
N PHE A 141 7.96 17.73 -38.61
CA PHE A 141 8.92 17.84 -37.52
C PHE A 141 8.28 18.02 -36.14
N ASN A 142 7.59 19.14 -35.93
CA ASN A 142 7.06 19.50 -34.61
C ASN A 142 5.54 19.58 -34.53
N ASP A 143 4.87 19.18 -35.60
CA ASP A 143 3.43 19.03 -35.66
C ASP A 143 2.96 17.77 -34.92
N LEU A 144 1.67 17.74 -34.54
CA LEU A 144 1.09 16.64 -33.79
C LEU A 144 1.07 15.33 -34.58
N ALA A 145 0.82 15.38 -35.90
CA ALA A 145 0.76 14.17 -36.74
C ALA A 145 2.10 13.45 -36.77
N SER A 146 3.18 14.20 -36.93
CA SER A 146 4.54 13.66 -37.02
C SER A 146 5.07 13.20 -35.66
N GLN A 147 4.86 13.99 -34.59
CA GLN A 147 5.43 13.65 -33.27
C GLN A 147 4.60 12.62 -32.47
N ARG A 148 3.29 12.55 -32.70
CA ARG A 148 2.35 11.70 -31.94
C ARG A 148 1.28 11.11 -32.87
N PRO A 149 1.65 10.22 -33.81
CA PRO A 149 0.72 9.66 -34.79
C PRO A 149 -0.48 8.94 -34.15
N GLN A 150 -0.26 8.22 -33.05
CA GLN A 150 -1.32 7.53 -32.30
C GLN A 150 -2.34 8.49 -31.65
N ILE A 151 -1.91 9.71 -31.30
CA ILE A 151 -2.81 10.74 -30.78
C ILE A 151 -3.52 11.42 -31.94
N ALA A 152 -2.80 11.72 -33.03
CA ALA A 152 -3.39 12.28 -34.24
C ALA A 152 -4.48 11.39 -34.86
N SER A 153 -4.38 10.05 -34.74
CA SER A 153 -5.44 9.13 -35.17
C SER A 153 -6.73 9.25 -34.35
N GLU A 154 -6.69 9.84 -33.16
CA GLU A 154 -7.89 10.15 -32.36
C GLU A 154 -8.48 11.53 -32.67
N TRP A 155 -7.96 12.25 -33.68
CA TRP A 155 -8.49 13.55 -34.05
C TRP A 155 -9.90 13.44 -34.63
N SER A 156 -10.86 14.17 -34.06
CA SER A 156 -12.24 14.15 -34.59
C SER A 156 -12.36 14.98 -35.87
N GLU A 157 -13.19 14.51 -36.80
CA GLU A 157 -13.59 15.23 -38.02
C GLU A 157 -14.28 16.57 -37.71
N ARG A 158 -14.85 16.72 -36.50
CA ARG A 158 -15.50 17.96 -36.03
C ARG A 158 -14.55 19.15 -35.93
N ASN A 159 -13.24 18.91 -36.00
CA ASN A 159 -12.24 19.96 -35.97
C ASN A 159 -12.00 20.61 -37.33
N TYR A 160 -12.56 20.08 -38.43
CA TYR A 160 -12.38 20.64 -39.77
C TYR A 160 -12.72 22.15 -39.78
N PRO A 161 -11.88 23.02 -40.39
CA PRO A 161 -10.74 22.72 -41.25
C PRO A 161 -9.39 22.50 -40.55
N LEU A 162 -9.33 22.51 -39.21
CA LEU A 162 -8.09 22.31 -38.46
C LEU A 162 -7.64 20.84 -38.47
N LYS A 163 -6.42 20.61 -38.97
CA LYS A 163 -5.81 19.28 -39.06
C LYS A 163 -4.68 19.08 -38.04
N PRO A 164 -4.32 17.83 -37.70
CA PRO A 164 -3.23 17.54 -36.76
C PRO A 164 -1.85 18.08 -37.17
N ASP A 165 -1.56 18.18 -38.47
CA ASP A 165 -0.32 18.76 -39.01
C ASP A 165 -0.23 20.29 -38.86
N MET A 166 -1.35 20.95 -38.53
CA MET A 166 -1.46 22.41 -38.34
C MET A 166 -1.33 22.85 -36.88
N VAL A 167 -0.94 21.96 -35.97
CA VAL A 167 -0.79 22.26 -34.53
C VAL A 167 0.43 21.57 -33.95
N THR A 168 1.07 22.18 -32.95
CA THR A 168 2.11 21.51 -32.17
C THR A 168 1.51 20.63 -31.07
N VAL A 169 2.29 19.67 -30.57
CA VAL A 169 1.88 18.79 -29.45
C VAL A 169 1.58 19.54 -28.15
N PHE A 170 2.09 20.77 -28.00
CA PHE A 170 1.95 21.62 -26.81
C PHE A 170 0.91 22.72 -26.96
N ALA A 171 0.16 22.74 -28.07
CA ALA A 171 -0.82 23.79 -28.32
C ALA A 171 -1.88 23.87 -27.21
N ASN A 172 -2.10 25.08 -26.68
CA ASN A 172 -3.13 25.37 -25.68
C ASN A 172 -4.48 25.66 -26.34
N ARG A 173 -4.94 24.76 -27.20
CA ARG A 173 -6.22 24.85 -27.92
C ARG A 173 -7.06 23.62 -27.61
N LYS A 174 -8.35 23.83 -27.31
CA LYS A 174 -9.32 22.74 -27.15
C LYS A 174 -9.80 22.26 -28.51
N VAL A 175 -9.80 20.95 -28.70
CA VAL A 175 -10.27 20.27 -29.91
C VAL A 175 -11.07 19.04 -29.52
N TRP A 176 -11.85 18.53 -30.46
CA TRP A 176 -12.61 17.29 -30.31
C TRP A 176 -11.72 16.09 -30.62
N TRP A 177 -11.77 15.09 -29.75
CA TRP A 177 -11.10 13.81 -29.90
C TRP A 177 -12.15 12.73 -30.05
N ARG A 178 -11.81 11.64 -30.74
CA ARG A 178 -12.63 10.45 -30.90
C ARG A 178 -11.75 9.23 -30.68
N CYS A 179 -12.08 8.40 -29.69
CA CYS A 179 -11.36 7.16 -29.45
C CYS A 179 -11.86 6.04 -30.37
N SER A 180 -11.14 4.92 -30.41
CA SER A 180 -11.50 3.74 -31.20
C SER A 180 -12.88 3.15 -30.88
N LYS A 181 -13.42 3.40 -29.68
CA LYS A 181 -14.79 3.02 -29.30
C LYS A 181 -15.88 4.01 -29.76
N GLY A 182 -15.50 5.04 -30.51
CA GLY A 182 -16.41 6.06 -31.03
C GLY A 182 -16.80 7.17 -30.06
N HIS A 183 -16.33 7.13 -28.80
CA HIS A 183 -16.62 8.20 -27.85
C HIS A 183 -15.88 9.47 -28.23
N GLU A 184 -16.60 10.60 -28.19
CA GLU A 184 -16.05 11.92 -28.46
C GLU A 184 -15.94 12.78 -27.20
N TRP A 185 -14.84 13.51 -27.06
CA TRP A 185 -14.66 14.46 -25.95
C TRP A 185 -13.86 15.68 -26.38
N ASN A 186 -14.09 16.81 -25.69
CA ASN A 186 -13.42 18.08 -25.97
C ASN A 186 -12.36 18.37 -24.89
N THR A 187 -11.08 18.44 -25.27
CA THR A 187 -9.98 18.76 -24.34
C THR A 187 -8.82 19.44 -25.06
N LEU A 188 -7.88 20.01 -24.29
CA LEU A 188 -6.68 20.66 -24.81
C LEU A 188 -5.76 19.66 -25.51
N ILE A 189 -5.09 20.12 -26.58
CA ILE A 189 -4.07 19.33 -27.28
C ILE A 189 -2.92 18.99 -26.32
N SER A 190 -2.41 19.98 -25.58
CA SER A 190 -1.37 19.75 -24.57
C SER A 190 -1.77 18.70 -23.52
N THR A 191 -3.01 18.69 -23.05
CA THR A 191 -3.51 17.70 -22.09
C THR A 191 -3.65 16.30 -22.71
N ARG A 192 -4.11 16.17 -23.96
CA ARG A 192 -4.15 14.88 -24.66
C ARG A 192 -2.73 14.35 -24.92
N SER A 193 -1.84 15.19 -25.44
CA SER A 193 -0.42 14.90 -25.68
C SER A 193 0.32 14.50 -24.42
N GLY A 194 -0.06 15.05 -23.26
CA GLY A 194 0.45 14.70 -21.95
C GLY A 194 -0.04 13.36 -21.39
N GLY A 195 -0.90 12.65 -22.13
CA GLY A 195 -1.32 11.27 -21.79
C GLY A 195 -2.75 11.12 -21.26
N SER A 196 -3.54 12.19 -21.15
CA SER A 196 -4.97 12.02 -20.86
C SER A 196 -5.64 11.24 -22.00
N GLY A 197 -6.52 10.30 -21.67
CA GLY A 197 -7.25 9.49 -22.65
C GLY A 197 -8.74 9.82 -22.69
N CYS A 198 -9.52 8.96 -23.36
CA CYS A 198 -10.97 9.07 -23.38
C CYS A 198 -11.55 9.03 -21.94
N PRO A 199 -12.28 10.07 -21.49
CA PRO A 199 -12.79 10.14 -20.12
C PRO A 199 -13.88 9.11 -19.84
N TYR A 200 -14.58 8.62 -20.87
CA TYR A 200 -15.56 7.54 -20.74
C TYR A 200 -14.88 6.18 -20.56
N CYS A 201 -13.87 5.87 -21.38
CA CYS A 201 -13.11 4.62 -21.27
C CYS A 201 -12.35 4.53 -19.94
N SER A 202 -11.85 5.65 -19.42
CA SER A 202 -11.16 5.71 -18.13
C SER A 202 -12.12 5.72 -16.93
N GLY A 203 -13.43 5.85 -17.14
CA GLY A 203 -14.44 5.94 -16.08
C GLY A 203 -14.41 7.25 -15.30
N GLN A 204 -13.82 8.31 -15.85
CA GLN A 204 -13.90 9.67 -15.30
C GLN A 204 -15.27 10.32 -15.57
N LEU A 205 -15.80 10.11 -16.77
CA LEU A 205 -17.16 10.50 -17.14
C LEU A 205 -18.03 9.26 -17.30
N LEU A 206 -19.28 9.38 -16.87
CA LEU A 206 -20.29 8.33 -17.01
C LEU A 206 -20.95 8.40 -18.39
N LEU A 207 -21.12 7.25 -19.02
CA LEU A 207 -21.89 7.03 -20.22
C LEU A 207 -22.78 5.80 -20.02
N LYS A 208 -24.08 6.05 -19.92
CA LYS A 208 -25.10 5.01 -19.76
C LYS A 208 -25.10 4.06 -20.96
N GLY A 209 -25.22 2.77 -20.70
CA GLY A 209 -25.10 1.69 -21.68
C GLY A 209 -23.66 1.31 -22.03
N PHE A 210 -22.65 1.94 -21.42
CA PHE A 210 -21.24 1.64 -21.69
C PHE A 210 -20.44 1.37 -20.42
N ASN A 211 -20.32 2.36 -19.53
CA ASN A 211 -19.47 2.26 -18.33
C ASN A 211 -20.24 2.47 -17.02
N ASP A 212 -21.57 2.55 -17.09
CA ASP A 212 -22.40 2.54 -15.89
C ASP A 212 -22.35 1.18 -15.18
N PHE A 213 -22.70 1.20 -13.89
CA PHE A 213 -22.58 0.04 -13.03
C PHE A 213 -23.58 -1.06 -13.41
N ALA A 214 -24.79 -0.69 -13.87
CA ALA A 214 -25.78 -1.67 -14.32
C ALA A 214 -25.27 -2.47 -15.54
N THR A 215 -24.67 -1.77 -16.50
CA THR A 215 -24.13 -2.36 -17.72
C THR A 215 -22.88 -3.20 -17.45
N THR A 216 -21.95 -2.69 -16.64
CA THR A 216 -20.65 -3.34 -16.42
C THR A 216 -20.69 -4.46 -15.36
N HIS A 217 -21.61 -4.37 -14.39
CA HIS A 217 -21.72 -5.29 -13.27
C HIS A 217 -23.17 -5.76 -13.04
N PRO A 218 -23.83 -6.41 -14.02
CA PRO A 218 -25.24 -6.78 -13.94
C PRO A 218 -25.57 -7.72 -12.79
N GLN A 219 -24.64 -8.59 -12.38
CA GLN A 219 -24.83 -9.48 -11.23
C GLN A 219 -24.83 -8.72 -9.90
N LEU A 220 -23.92 -7.75 -9.73
CA LEU A 220 -23.89 -6.92 -8.53
C LEU A 220 -25.03 -5.91 -8.51
N ALA A 221 -25.47 -5.42 -9.67
CA ALA A 221 -26.63 -4.54 -9.77
C ALA A 221 -27.93 -5.21 -9.27
N GLN A 222 -28.03 -6.54 -9.33
CA GLN A 222 -29.14 -7.30 -8.72
C GLN A 222 -29.12 -7.30 -7.19
N GLU A 223 -27.98 -6.99 -6.57
CA GLU A 223 -27.86 -6.79 -5.12
C GLU A 223 -28.10 -5.34 -4.69
N TRP A 224 -28.47 -4.45 -5.61
CA TRP A 224 -28.77 -3.06 -5.27
C TRP A 224 -30.05 -3.00 -4.44
N SER A 225 -29.99 -2.42 -3.24
CA SER A 225 -31.20 -2.26 -2.41
C SER A 225 -32.05 -1.07 -2.89
N ASP A 226 -33.37 -1.22 -2.80
CA ASP A 226 -34.35 -0.16 -3.06
C ASP A 226 -34.18 1.05 -2.12
N ARG A 227 -33.48 0.86 -0.99
CA ARG A 227 -33.15 1.95 -0.05
C ARG A 227 -32.21 3.01 -0.63
N ASN A 228 -31.62 2.76 -1.79
CA ASN A 228 -30.79 3.73 -2.48
C ASN A 228 -31.60 4.73 -3.30
N LEU A 229 -32.90 4.51 -3.53
CA LEU A 229 -33.72 5.42 -4.32
C LEU A 229 -33.60 6.87 -3.80
N PRO A 230 -33.44 7.86 -4.70
CA PRO A 230 -33.58 7.77 -6.17
C PRO A 230 -32.30 7.34 -6.93
N LEU A 231 -31.22 6.97 -6.25
CA LEU A 231 -29.97 6.55 -6.90
C LEU A 231 -30.07 5.13 -7.48
N THR A 232 -30.01 5.02 -8.80
CA THR A 232 -30.02 3.72 -9.50
C THR A 232 -28.61 3.30 -9.95
N PRO A 233 -28.39 1.99 -10.19
CA PRO A 233 -27.12 1.45 -10.70
C PRO A 233 -26.60 2.12 -11.99
N ASP A 234 -27.48 2.55 -12.90
CA ASP A 234 -27.09 3.16 -14.17
C ASP A 234 -26.63 4.63 -14.05
N MET A 235 -26.75 5.23 -12.86
CA MET A 235 -26.35 6.62 -12.58
C MET A 235 -24.92 6.75 -12.04
N ILE A 236 -24.19 5.65 -11.88
CA ILE A 236 -22.82 5.61 -11.38
C ILE A 236 -21.99 4.57 -12.15
N ASN A 237 -20.67 4.58 -11.96
CA ASN A 237 -19.78 3.55 -12.47
C ASN A 237 -19.10 2.76 -11.34
N GLU A 238 -18.36 1.72 -11.72
CA GLU A 238 -17.61 0.83 -10.83
C GLU A 238 -16.59 1.55 -9.91
N LYS A 239 -16.12 2.74 -10.30
CA LYS A 239 -15.12 3.53 -9.55
C LYS A 239 -15.76 4.47 -8.52
N SER A 240 -17.09 4.48 -8.45
CA SER A 240 -17.85 5.30 -7.51
C SER A 240 -17.42 5.00 -6.06
N ARG A 241 -17.13 6.06 -5.31
CA ARG A 241 -16.86 6.00 -3.87
C ARG A 241 -18.10 6.21 -3.02
N ARG A 242 -19.29 6.22 -3.62
CA ARG A 242 -20.55 6.33 -2.87
C ARG A 242 -20.77 5.08 -2.01
N ASN A 243 -21.14 5.31 -0.76
CA ASN A 243 -21.58 4.26 0.15
C ASN A 243 -23.08 4.01 -0.08
N VAL A 244 -23.45 2.80 -0.45
CA VAL A 244 -24.82 2.44 -0.84
C VAL A 244 -25.27 1.18 -0.10
N TRP A 245 -26.58 0.98 -0.02
CA TRP A 245 -27.19 -0.22 0.53
C TRP A 245 -27.17 -1.38 -0.48
N TRP A 246 -26.62 -2.51 -0.06
CA TRP A 246 -26.64 -3.77 -0.78
C TRP A 246 -27.63 -4.71 -0.09
N LYS A 247 -28.26 -5.60 -0.85
CA LYS A 247 -29.16 -6.64 -0.37
C LYS A 247 -28.65 -7.99 -0.83
N CYS A 248 -28.36 -8.87 0.13
CA CYS A 248 -27.76 -10.17 -0.17
C CYS A 248 -28.80 -11.04 -0.87
N ARG A 249 -28.42 -11.69 -1.97
CA ARG A 249 -29.31 -12.62 -2.67
C ARG A 249 -29.48 -13.96 -1.95
N GLU A 250 -28.54 -14.32 -1.10
CA GLU A 250 -28.56 -15.60 -0.36
C GLU A 250 -29.37 -15.48 0.93
N CYS A 251 -28.97 -14.57 1.83
CA CYS A 251 -29.58 -14.45 3.15
C CYS A 251 -30.58 -13.27 3.27
N GLY A 252 -30.72 -12.44 2.24
CA GLY A 252 -31.60 -11.27 2.26
C GLY A 252 -31.10 -10.10 3.11
N TYR A 253 -29.96 -10.24 3.81
CA TYR A 253 -29.42 -9.20 4.68
C TYR A 253 -29.05 -7.94 3.90
N GLU A 254 -29.42 -6.78 4.44
CA GLU A 254 -29.06 -5.49 3.87
C GLU A 254 -27.90 -4.84 4.62
N TRP A 255 -26.90 -4.35 3.89
CA TRP A 255 -25.73 -3.69 4.48
C TRP A 255 -25.22 -2.54 3.62
N GLN A 256 -24.51 -1.60 4.25
CA GLN A 256 -23.85 -0.52 3.51
C GLN A 256 -22.43 -0.91 3.12
N SER A 257 -22.07 -0.63 1.87
CA SER A 257 -20.69 -0.71 1.40
C SER A 257 -20.44 0.24 0.24
N VAL A 258 -19.19 0.67 0.10
CA VAL A 258 -18.74 1.50 -1.03
C VAL A 258 -18.78 0.68 -2.32
N VAL A 259 -19.31 1.24 -3.41
CA VAL A 259 -19.43 0.55 -4.70
C VAL A 259 -18.09 0.00 -5.19
N TYR A 260 -17.05 0.83 -5.20
CA TYR A 260 -15.70 0.38 -5.55
C TYR A 260 -15.20 -0.80 -4.68
N ALA A 261 -15.53 -0.80 -3.38
CA ALA A 261 -15.15 -1.89 -2.48
C ALA A 261 -15.96 -3.18 -2.73
N ARG A 262 -17.25 -3.05 -3.09
CA ARG A 262 -18.09 -4.18 -3.52
C ARG A 262 -17.52 -4.82 -4.79
N VAL A 263 -17.13 -4.02 -5.78
CA VAL A 263 -16.48 -4.48 -7.02
C VAL A 263 -15.16 -5.21 -6.72
N LYS A 264 -14.39 -4.72 -5.74
CA LYS A 264 -13.13 -5.35 -5.32
C LYS A 264 -13.30 -6.64 -4.51
N GLY A 265 -14.53 -7.07 -4.22
CA GLY A 265 -14.80 -8.36 -3.56
C GLY A 265 -15.30 -8.25 -2.12
N THR A 266 -15.76 -7.07 -1.67
CA THR A 266 -16.50 -7.01 -0.40
C THR A 266 -17.79 -7.82 -0.54
N VAL A 267 -18.02 -8.76 0.37
CA VAL A 267 -19.19 -9.66 0.39
C VAL A 267 -20.13 -9.31 1.53
N CYS A 268 -21.31 -9.96 1.55
CA CYS A 268 -22.26 -9.84 2.65
C CYS A 268 -21.58 -10.16 4.00
N PRO A 269 -21.68 -9.27 5.01
CA PRO A 269 -21.03 -9.50 6.30
C PRO A 269 -21.67 -10.65 7.09
N VAL A 270 -22.94 -10.99 6.84
CA VAL A 270 -23.62 -12.13 7.48
C VAL A 270 -23.13 -13.45 6.88
N CYS A 271 -23.13 -13.59 5.54
CA CYS A 271 -22.61 -14.80 4.89
C CYS A 271 -21.12 -15.04 5.15
N ALA A 272 -20.36 -13.98 5.46
CA ALA A 272 -18.94 -14.07 5.83
C ALA A 272 -18.69 -14.13 7.35
N ASP A 273 -19.73 -14.33 8.17
CA ASP A 273 -19.68 -14.42 9.64
C ASP A 273 -19.01 -13.23 10.35
N ARG A 274 -19.07 -12.04 9.75
CA ARG A 274 -18.63 -10.76 10.32
C ARG A 274 -19.75 -9.98 10.98
N ALA A 275 -21.00 -10.36 10.74
CA ALA A 275 -22.20 -9.83 11.36
C ALA A 275 -23.18 -10.96 11.66
N VAL A 276 -24.09 -10.73 12.61
CA VAL A 276 -25.08 -11.72 13.04
C VAL A 276 -26.47 -11.27 12.60
N MET A 277 -27.18 -12.17 11.92
CA MET A 277 -28.59 -12.04 11.57
C MET A 277 -29.40 -13.09 12.34
N THR A 278 -30.33 -12.60 13.18
CA THR A 278 -31.24 -13.46 13.94
C THR A 278 -32.08 -14.34 13.01
N GLY A 279 -32.19 -15.63 13.33
CA GLY A 279 -32.84 -16.65 12.53
C GLY A 279 -31.97 -17.21 11.39
N TYR A 280 -30.69 -16.82 11.28
CA TYR A 280 -29.81 -17.25 10.20
C TYR A 280 -28.48 -17.83 10.73
N ASN A 281 -27.59 -16.98 11.25
CA ASN A 281 -26.26 -17.39 11.72
C ASN A 281 -26.00 -17.06 13.21
N ASP A 282 -27.07 -16.82 13.97
CA ASP A 282 -26.98 -16.74 15.43
C ASP A 282 -26.87 -18.11 16.09
N LEU A 283 -26.34 -18.13 17.31
CA LEU A 283 -26.04 -19.33 18.08
C LEU A 283 -27.28 -20.16 18.40
N ALA A 284 -28.43 -19.51 18.61
CA ALA A 284 -29.68 -20.23 18.90
C ALA A 284 -30.15 -21.04 17.68
N MET A 285 -29.92 -20.50 16.48
CA MET A 285 -30.21 -21.16 15.22
C MET A 285 -29.18 -22.25 14.89
N THR A 286 -27.87 -21.97 14.99
CA THR A 286 -26.83 -22.91 14.54
C THR A 286 -26.51 -24.01 15.56
N ASP A 287 -26.69 -23.75 16.85
CA ASP A 287 -26.25 -24.62 17.94
C ASP A 287 -27.34 -24.75 19.03
N THR A 288 -28.58 -25.05 18.61
CA THR A 288 -29.74 -25.14 19.50
C THR A 288 -29.52 -26.07 20.70
N HIS A 289 -28.74 -27.15 20.53
CA HIS A 289 -28.40 -28.08 21.61
C HIS A 289 -27.59 -27.44 22.77
N LEU A 290 -26.90 -26.33 22.52
CA LEU A 290 -26.15 -25.60 23.54
C LEU A 290 -27.04 -24.67 24.39
N LEU A 291 -28.27 -24.40 23.97
CA LEU A 291 -29.18 -23.53 24.70
C LEU A 291 -29.59 -24.10 26.07
N SER A 292 -29.61 -25.42 26.21
CA SER A 292 -29.81 -26.08 27.51
C SER A 292 -28.62 -25.91 28.45
N GLU A 293 -27.44 -25.62 27.91
CA GLU A 293 -26.24 -25.34 28.69
C GLU A 293 -26.02 -23.85 28.92
N TRP A 294 -26.88 -22.97 28.41
CA TRP A 294 -26.74 -21.52 28.59
C TRP A 294 -27.20 -21.09 29.99
N ASP A 295 -26.36 -20.37 30.74
CA ASP A 295 -26.70 -19.86 32.06
C ASP A 295 -27.46 -18.51 31.95
N TYR A 296 -28.78 -18.57 31.73
CA TYR A 296 -29.63 -17.39 31.53
C TYR A 296 -29.63 -16.41 32.72
N GLU A 297 -29.41 -16.89 33.93
CA GLU A 297 -29.36 -16.05 35.12
C GLU A 297 -28.10 -15.18 35.15
N LYS A 298 -26.98 -15.70 34.64
CA LYS A 298 -25.70 -14.98 34.61
C LYS A 298 -25.44 -14.24 33.31
N ASN A 299 -26.13 -14.58 32.23
CA ASN A 299 -25.98 -13.94 30.91
C ASN A 299 -27.15 -12.99 30.57
N LYS A 300 -27.70 -12.26 31.55
CA LYS A 300 -28.92 -11.43 31.36
C LYS A 300 -28.83 -10.44 30.20
N ASP A 301 -27.65 -9.87 29.97
CA ASP A 301 -27.42 -8.84 28.94
C ASP A 301 -26.98 -9.43 27.58
N ILE A 302 -26.93 -10.76 27.47
CA ILE A 302 -26.35 -11.47 26.33
C ILE A 302 -27.35 -12.49 25.81
N SER A 303 -27.84 -12.30 24.59
CA SER A 303 -28.80 -13.21 23.96
C SER A 303 -28.11 -14.14 22.95
N PRO A 304 -28.37 -15.46 23.01
CA PRO A 304 -27.94 -16.40 21.98
C PRO A 304 -28.42 -16.04 20.55
N ASN A 305 -29.55 -15.34 20.43
CA ASN A 305 -30.13 -14.91 19.14
C ASN A 305 -29.37 -13.73 18.48
N LYS A 306 -28.34 -13.19 19.14
CA LYS A 306 -27.61 -12.00 18.71
C LYS A 306 -26.10 -12.23 18.59
N ILE A 307 -25.64 -13.47 18.75
CA ILE A 307 -24.21 -13.81 18.74
C ILE A 307 -24.00 -15.03 17.86
N SER A 308 -22.90 -15.08 17.10
CA SER A 308 -22.55 -16.26 16.30
C SER A 308 -21.77 -17.29 17.11
N ARG A 309 -21.79 -18.55 16.63
CA ARG A 309 -20.97 -19.64 17.15
C ARG A 309 -19.46 -19.39 17.11
N HIS A 310 -19.00 -18.49 16.24
CA HIS A 310 -17.60 -18.08 16.11
C HIS A 310 -17.20 -16.95 17.08
N SER A 311 -18.11 -16.49 17.94
CA SER A 311 -17.82 -15.39 18.86
C SER A 311 -16.73 -15.75 19.88
N MET A 312 -15.79 -14.82 20.05
CA MET A 312 -14.75 -14.89 21.08
C MET A 312 -15.25 -14.37 22.45
N GLN A 313 -16.51 -13.92 22.53
CA GLN A 313 -17.11 -13.46 23.76
C GLN A 313 -17.22 -14.62 24.76
N SER A 314 -16.83 -14.36 26.00
CA SER A 314 -16.94 -15.33 27.10
C SER A 314 -18.29 -15.19 27.80
N VAL A 315 -19.00 -16.30 27.91
CA VAL A 315 -20.33 -16.40 28.53
C VAL A 315 -20.34 -17.49 29.59
N TRP A 316 -21.36 -17.47 30.44
CA TRP A 316 -21.58 -18.48 31.45
C TRP A 316 -22.35 -19.68 30.88
N TRP A 317 -21.81 -20.86 31.09
CA TRP A 317 -22.41 -22.15 30.75
C TRP A 317 -22.78 -22.89 32.04
N LYS A 318 -23.83 -23.69 32.00
CA LYS A 318 -24.32 -24.52 33.10
C LYS A 318 -24.53 -25.95 32.61
N CYS A 319 -23.83 -26.91 33.22
CA CYS A 319 -23.85 -28.29 32.71
C CYS A 319 -24.99 -29.05 33.39
N SER A 320 -25.26 -30.25 32.88
CA SER A 320 -26.27 -31.14 33.46
C SER A 320 -26.01 -31.52 34.92
N LEU A 321 -24.76 -31.41 35.41
CA LEU A 321 -24.41 -31.65 36.82
C LEU A 321 -24.55 -30.38 37.69
N GLY A 322 -25.05 -29.28 37.13
CA GLY A 322 -25.29 -28.01 37.85
C GLY A 322 -24.08 -27.08 37.95
N HIS A 323 -22.88 -27.51 37.50
CA HIS A 323 -21.69 -26.66 37.49
C HIS A 323 -21.85 -25.48 36.52
N SER A 324 -21.56 -24.26 37.00
CA SER A 324 -21.56 -23.03 36.19
C SER A 324 -20.13 -22.55 35.93
N TRP A 325 -19.73 -22.44 34.66
CA TRP A 325 -18.36 -22.02 34.28
C TRP A 325 -18.37 -21.00 33.14
N LYS A 326 -17.31 -20.18 33.10
CA LYS A 326 -17.11 -19.18 32.05
C LYS A 326 -16.20 -19.74 30.93
N ALA A 327 -16.64 -19.65 29.68
CA ALA A 327 -15.87 -20.05 28.50
C ALA A 327 -16.27 -19.22 27.27
N LYS A 328 -15.38 -19.15 26.27
CA LYS A 328 -15.71 -18.53 24.98
C LYS A 328 -16.77 -19.34 24.26
N ILE A 329 -17.62 -18.67 23.48
CA ILE A 329 -18.64 -19.34 22.69
C ILE A 329 -18.00 -20.27 21.65
N SER A 330 -16.97 -19.82 20.95
CA SER A 330 -16.22 -20.65 19.99
C SER A 330 -15.59 -21.90 20.63
N GLU A 331 -15.02 -21.78 21.83
CA GLU A 331 -14.47 -22.93 22.57
C GLU A 331 -15.55 -23.98 22.86
N ARG A 332 -16.77 -23.55 23.19
CA ARG A 332 -17.88 -24.50 23.46
C ARG A 332 -18.50 -25.05 22.18
N ALA A 333 -18.77 -24.19 21.20
CA ALA A 333 -19.58 -24.49 20.02
C ALA A 333 -18.80 -25.05 18.82
N ILE A 334 -17.49 -24.80 18.75
CA ILE A 334 -16.62 -25.28 17.66
C ILE A 334 -15.65 -26.31 18.18
N GLU A 335 -14.91 -26.00 19.26
CA GLU A 335 -13.91 -26.92 19.81
C GLU A 335 -14.52 -28.01 20.70
N GLY A 336 -15.79 -27.88 21.08
CA GLY A 336 -16.49 -28.87 21.90
C GLY A 336 -16.00 -28.95 23.35
N LYS A 337 -15.29 -27.93 23.86
CA LYS A 337 -14.76 -27.93 25.23
C LYS A 337 -15.89 -27.87 26.25
N GLY A 338 -15.99 -28.91 27.06
CA GLY A 338 -17.02 -29.07 28.08
C GLY A 338 -16.74 -28.34 29.39
N CYS A 339 -17.46 -28.75 30.43
CA CYS A 339 -17.33 -28.19 31.77
C CYS A 339 -15.96 -28.51 32.40
N LYS A 340 -15.18 -27.47 32.72
CA LYS A 340 -13.84 -27.60 33.34
C LYS A 340 -13.87 -28.27 34.71
N MET A 341 -14.96 -28.12 35.46
CA MET A 341 -15.13 -28.78 36.76
C MET A 341 -15.36 -30.28 36.59
N CYS A 342 -16.26 -30.66 35.68
CA CYS A 342 -16.49 -32.06 35.33
C CYS A 342 -15.21 -32.75 34.83
N GLU A 343 -14.43 -32.05 34.01
CA GLU A 343 -13.15 -32.57 33.50
C GLU A 343 -12.15 -32.78 34.64
N LYS A 344 -12.02 -31.80 35.54
CA LYS A 344 -11.15 -31.91 36.72
C LYS A 344 -11.56 -33.10 37.60
N ASP A 345 -12.86 -33.28 37.85
CA ASP A 345 -13.39 -34.38 38.65
C ASP A 345 -13.12 -35.75 38.02
N TYR A 346 -13.11 -35.86 36.69
CA TYR A 346 -12.74 -37.08 35.99
C TYR A 346 -11.24 -37.36 36.12
N LEU A 347 -10.40 -36.36 35.83
CA LEU A 347 -8.95 -36.52 35.80
C LEU A 347 -8.34 -36.86 37.17
N THR A 348 -9.00 -36.48 38.28
CA THR A 348 -8.55 -36.85 39.63
C THR A 348 -8.77 -38.32 39.96
N VAL A 349 -9.80 -38.96 39.39
CA VAL A 349 -10.12 -40.37 39.65
C VAL A 349 -9.66 -41.31 38.53
N PHE A 350 -9.38 -40.76 37.34
CA PHE A 350 -8.98 -41.50 36.16
C PHE A 350 -7.84 -42.50 36.41
N PRO A 351 -6.72 -42.14 37.09
CA PRO A 351 -5.60 -43.05 37.23
C PRO A 351 -5.97 -44.37 37.91
N LYS A 352 -6.77 -44.26 38.97
CA LYS A 352 -7.28 -45.39 39.73
C LYS A 352 -8.30 -46.19 38.93
N LEU A 353 -9.23 -45.52 38.26
CA LEU A 353 -10.21 -46.17 37.39
C LEU A 353 -9.54 -46.96 36.26
N ALA A 354 -8.47 -46.42 35.66
CA ALA A 354 -7.74 -47.08 34.59
C ALA A 354 -7.06 -48.38 35.06
N VAL A 355 -6.40 -48.36 36.21
CA VAL A 355 -5.80 -49.57 36.79
C VAL A 355 -6.88 -50.61 37.14
N MET A 356 -7.98 -50.18 37.76
CA MET A 356 -9.11 -51.06 38.07
C MET A 356 -9.73 -51.69 36.83
N TYR A 357 -9.89 -50.91 35.76
CA TYR A 357 -10.41 -51.38 34.48
C TYR A 357 -9.53 -52.49 33.88
N TYR A 358 -8.21 -52.30 33.87
CA TYR A 358 -7.28 -53.29 33.36
C TYR A 358 -7.20 -54.56 34.23
N ALA A 359 -7.25 -54.41 35.56
CA ALA A 359 -7.36 -55.55 36.47
C ALA A 359 -8.66 -56.35 36.24
N ALA A 360 -9.79 -55.67 36.07
CA ALA A 360 -11.07 -56.28 35.78
C ALA A 360 -11.07 -57.04 34.44
N LYS A 361 -10.45 -56.49 33.39
CA LYS A 361 -10.24 -57.19 32.10
C LYS A 361 -9.50 -58.52 32.24
N LYS A 362 -8.68 -58.67 33.28
CA LYS A 362 -7.94 -59.89 33.60
C LYS A 362 -8.53 -60.69 34.76
N ARG A 363 -9.71 -60.30 35.24
CA ARG A 363 -10.41 -60.95 36.37
C ARG A 363 -9.58 -60.97 37.66
N ILE A 364 -8.68 -59.99 37.82
CA ILE A 364 -7.86 -59.82 39.03
C ILE A 364 -8.68 -59.07 40.07
N LYS A 365 -8.69 -59.56 41.31
CA LYS A 365 -9.37 -58.84 42.39
C LYS A 365 -8.55 -57.63 42.81
N VAL A 366 -9.24 -56.54 43.09
CA VAL A 366 -8.62 -55.28 43.49
C VAL A 366 -9.18 -54.86 44.84
N GLN A 367 -8.29 -54.46 45.75
CA GLN A 367 -8.65 -53.76 46.98
C GLN A 367 -8.10 -52.35 46.89
N THR A 368 -8.96 -51.35 47.03
CA THR A 368 -8.58 -49.93 46.92
C THR A 368 -8.50 -49.27 48.29
N ASP A 369 -7.54 -48.37 48.47
CA ASP A 369 -7.29 -47.60 49.70
C ASP A 369 -7.24 -48.45 50.98
N THR A 370 -6.72 -49.68 50.89
CA THR A 370 -6.71 -50.64 52.00
C THR A 370 -5.47 -50.47 52.86
N ASP A 371 -5.65 -50.25 54.17
CA ASP A 371 -4.58 -50.18 55.17
C ASP A 371 -4.32 -51.54 55.84
N LYS A 372 -5.24 -52.50 55.70
CA LYS A 372 -5.23 -53.79 56.40
C LYS A 372 -4.01 -54.67 56.11
N ILE A 373 -3.32 -54.41 55.00
CA ILE A 373 -2.24 -55.27 54.51
C ILE A 373 -0.90 -54.93 55.16
N ILE A 374 -0.57 -53.64 55.25
CA ILE A 374 0.72 -53.14 55.75
C ILE A 374 0.58 -52.13 56.90
N GLY A 375 -0.63 -51.78 57.33
CA GLY A 375 -0.91 -50.77 58.35
C GLY A 375 -0.95 -49.32 57.83
N ILE A 376 -0.74 -49.12 56.53
CA ILE A 376 -0.79 -47.82 55.83
C ILE A 376 -1.59 -48.04 54.53
N PRO A 377 -2.45 -47.08 54.11
CA PRO A 377 -3.25 -47.24 52.91
C PRO A 377 -2.42 -47.52 51.65
N LEU A 378 -2.70 -48.63 50.98
CA LEU A 378 -2.28 -48.90 49.61
C LEU A 378 -3.38 -48.45 48.67
N GLU A 379 -3.05 -47.58 47.72
CA GLU A 379 -4.05 -47.00 46.79
C GLU A 379 -4.77 -48.09 46.00
N ILE A 380 -4.00 -49.04 45.44
CA ILE A 380 -4.50 -50.19 44.69
C ILE A 380 -3.67 -51.41 45.06
N TYR A 381 -4.30 -52.42 45.66
CA TYR A 381 -3.67 -53.69 46.01
C TYR A 381 -4.30 -54.83 45.19
N LEU A 382 -3.44 -55.66 44.59
CA LEU A 382 -3.75 -56.86 43.82
C LEU A 382 -3.33 -58.08 44.65
N PRO A 383 -4.24 -58.68 45.45
CA PRO A 383 -3.88 -59.70 46.43
C PRO A 383 -3.26 -60.95 45.81
N GLU A 384 -3.84 -61.44 44.72
CA GLU A 384 -3.40 -62.64 44.02
C GLU A 384 -2.00 -62.49 43.41
N GLU A 385 -1.65 -61.27 43.01
CA GLU A 385 -0.36 -60.94 42.40
C GLU A 385 0.69 -60.46 43.42
N LYS A 386 0.32 -60.38 44.70
CA LYS A 386 1.09 -59.72 45.77
C LYS A 386 1.70 -58.40 45.27
N ALA A 387 0.90 -57.55 44.63
CA ALA A 387 1.36 -56.30 44.05
C ALA A 387 0.54 -55.11 44.52
N ALA A 388 1.20 -53.96 44.71
CA ALA A 388 0.55 -52.70 45.03
C ALA A 388 0.93 -51.65 43.98
N ILE A 389 -0.04 -50.86 43.54
CA ILE A 389 0.13 -49.79 42.56
C ILE A 389 -0.24 -48.46 43.22
N GLU A 390 0.66 -47.49 43.14
CA GLU A 390 0.43 -46.11 43.58
C GLU A 390 0.50 -45.18 42.37
N THR A 391 -0.57 -44.41 42.15
CA THR A 391 -0.70 -43.46 41.03
C THR A 391 -0.47 -42.01 41.46
N VAL A 392 -0.47 -41.74 42.76
CA VAL A 392 -0.18 -40.45 43.35
C VAL A 392 1.14 -40.51 44.11
N SER A 393 1.99 -39.49 43.96
CA SER A 393 3.21 -39.35 44.75
C SER A 393 2.88 -38.85 46.15
N GLY A 394 3.44 -39.51 47.17
CA GLY A 394 3.35 -39.12 48.57
C GLY A 394 4.56 -38.31 49.01
N THR A 395 4.63 -37.99 50.31
CA THR A 395 5.86 -37.42 50.89
C THR A 395 6.96 -38.48 50.92
N GLU A 396 8.22 -38.07 50.81
CA GLU A 396 9.39 -38.96 50.78
C GLU A 396 9.40 -39.97 51.95
N ASN A 397 9.04 -39.50 53.16
CA ASN A 397 8.94 -40.33 54.35
C ASN A 397 7.87 -41.43 54.23
N VAL A 398 6.68 -41.08 53.74
CA VAL A 398 5.57 -42.05 53.55
C VAL A 398 5.93 -43.05 52.47
N GLU A 399 6.53 -42.58 51.37
CA GLU A 399 6.92 -43.44 50.26
C GLU A 399 8.01 -44.44 50.65
N THR A 400 9.01 -44.01 51.42
CA THR A 400 10.08 -44.87 51.93
C THR A 400 9.54 -45.93 52.88
N LEU A 401 8.65 -45.51 53.80
CA LEU A 401 8.01 -46.42 54.75
C LEU A 401 7.12 -47.45 54.03
N LYS A 402 6.30 -47.03 53.07
CA LYS A 402 5.47 -47.94 52.25
C LYS A 402 6.34 -48.96 51.52
N ALA A 403 7.43 -48.53 50.87
CA ALA A 403 8.33 -49.44 50.16
C ALA A 403 8.97 -50.49 51.09
N TYR A 404 9.41 -50.07 52.27
CA TYR A 404 9.95 -50.97 53.29
C TYR A 404 8.93 -52.01 53.76
N LEU A 405 7.71 -51.56 54.10
CA LEU A 405 6.64 -52.44 54.58
C LEU A 405 6.15 -53.42 53.51
N CYS A 406 6.03 -52.97 52.26
CA CYS A 406 5.69 -53.83 51.13
C CYS A 406 6.76 -54.93 50.96
N ARG A 407 8.05 -54.56 50.97
CA ARG A 407 9.14 -55.54 50.86
C ARG A 407 9.11 -56.59 51.97
N LYS A 408 8.82 -56.18 53.22
CA LYS A 408 8.72 -57.10 54.37
C LYS A 408 7.55 -58.10 54.22
N ARG A 409 6.51 -57.73 53.47
CA ARG A 409 5.34 -58.58 53.18
C ARG A 409 5.41 -59.28 51.82
N GLU A 410 6.57 -59.23 51.15
CA GLU A 410 6.76 -59.75 49.79
C GLU A 410 5.80 -59.15 48.75
N ILE A 411 5.39 -57.89 48.97
CA ILE A 411 4.51 -57.15 48.06
C ILE A 411 5.38 -56.32 47.12
N LYS A 412 5.18 -56.50 45.81
CA LYS A 412 5.82 -55.67 44.79
C LYS A 412 5.11 -54.32 44.67
N LEU A 413 5.75 -53.27 45.17
CA LEU A 413 5.25 -51.89 45.04
C LEU A 413 5.68 -51.29 43.69
N ILE A 414 4.70 -50.85 42.90
CA ILE A 414 4.89 -50.22 41.58
C ILE A 414 4.32 -48.80 41.64
N LYS A 415 5.15 -47.81 41.30
CA LYS A 415 4.73 -46.41 41.21
C LYS A 415 4.50 -46.01 39.76
N ILE A 416 3.34 -45.43 39.50
CA ILE A 416 2.94 -44.95 38.17
C ILE A 416 2.32 -43.55 38.34
N PRO A 417 3.13 -42.51 38.61
CA PRO A 417 2.61 -41.18 38.90
C PRO A 417 1.82 -40.63 37.70
N TYR A 418 0.61 -40.14 37.96
CA TYR A 418 -0.18 -39.38 36.99
C TYR A 418 -0.01 -37.88 37.19
N THR A 419 0.29 -37.16 36.11
CA THR A 419 0.38 -35.70 36.14
C THR A 419 -0.82 -35.12 35.42
N LEU A 420 -1.54 -34.19 36.05
CA LEU A 420 -2.66 -33.49 35.42
C LEU A 420 -2.19 -32.80 34.13
N GLY A 421 -2.90 -33.04 33.03
CA GLY A 421 -2.52 -32.55 31.70
C GLY A 421 -1.64 -33.51 30.89
N SER A 422 -1.23 -34.64 31.46
CA SER A 422 -0.60 -35.73 30.69
C SER A 422 -1.65 -36.55 29.93
N SER A 423 -1.26 -37.08 28.77
CA SER A 423 -2.11 -37.92 27.93
C SER A 423 -2.60 -39.17 28.68
N GLU A 424 -3.90 -39.43 28.61
CA GLU A 424 -4.52 -40.60 29.21
C GLU A 424 -4.07 -41.89 28.55
N ALA A 425 -3.91 -41.89 27.23
CA ALA A 425 -3.40 -43.03 26.49
C ALA A 425 -1.95 -43.35 26.90
N ASP A 426 -1.10 -42.33 27.05
CA ASP A 426 0.28 -42.51 27.55
C ASP A 426 0.28 -43.09 28.96
N PHE A 427 -0.65 -42.64 29.81
CA PHE A 427 -0.81 -43.20 31.14
C PHE A 427 -1.25 -44.68 31.09
N ALA A 428 -2.19 -45.02 30.21
CA ALA A 428 -2.60 -46.39 29.96
C ALA A 428 -1.43 -47.28 29.49
N VAL A 429 -0.53 -46.78 28.63
CA VAL A 429 0.71 -47.49 28.25
C VAL A 429 1.57 -47.79 29.49
N LYS A 430 1.74 -46.81 30.38
CA LYS A 430 2.51 -46.99 31.62
C LYS A 430 1.88 -48.06 32.52
N ILE A 431 0.55 -48.09 32.63
CA ILE A 431 -0.17 -49.14 33.36
C ILE A 431 0.11 -50.51 32.73
N LYS A 432 -0.05 -50.67 31.41
CA LYS A 432 0.22 -51.95 30.74
C LYS A 432 1.66 -52.41 30.91
N LYS A 433 2.63 -51.49 30.95
CA LYS A 433 4.03 -51.80 31.27
C LYS A 433 4.18 -52.30 32.71
N ALA A 434 3.49 -51.70 33.67
CA ALA A 434 3.48 -52.16 35.06
C ALA A 434 2.88 -53.57 35.19
N PHE A 435 1.75 -53.84 34.54
CA PHE A 435 1.13 -55.17 34.49
C PHE A 435 2.04 -56.20 33.80
N ARG A 436 2.74 -55.82 32.72
CA ARG A 436 3.74 -56.69 32.07
C ARG A 436 4.89 -57.07 33.03
N SER A 437 5.28 -56.16 33.92
CA SER A 437 6.29 -56.46 34.96
C SER A 437 5.81 -57.49 36.00
N LEU A 438 4.50 -57.76 36.03
CA LEU A 438 3.86 -58.82 36.82
C LEU A 438 3.52 -60.04 35.95
N HIS A 439 4.06 -60.13 34.73
CA HIS A 439 3.75 -61.17 33.73
C HIS A 439 2.28 -61.17 33.25
N ILE A 440 1.58 -60.04 33.40
CA ILE A 440 0.20 -59.87 32.92
C ILE A 440 0.21 -59.06 31.62
N PHE A 441 -0.25 -59.69 30.52
CA PHE A 441 -0.23 -59.08 29.19
C PHE A 441 -1.61 -58.58 28.77
N ILE A 442 -1.73 -57.28 28.52
CA ILE A 442 -2.95 -56.61 28.05
C ILE A 442 -2.72 -56.14 26.61
N THR A 443 -3.61 -56.50 25.70
CA THR A 443 -3.46 -56.29 24.24
C THR A 443 -4.50 -55.34 23.64
N SER A 444 -5.43 -54.81 24.43
CA SER A 444 -6.42 -53.84 23.93
C SER A 444 -5.76 -52.52 23.54
N ASN A 445 -6.47 -51.67 22.79
CA ASN A 445 -5.99 -50.35 22.38
C ASN A 445 -6.19 -49.30 23.49
N GLU A 446 -5.17 -48.50 23.79
CA GLU A 446 -5.17 -47.50 24.87
C GLU A 446 -6.17 -46.35 24.65
N ASP A 447 -6.35 -45.89 23.41
CA ASP A 447 -7.29 -44.81 23.09
C ASP A 447 -8.73 -45.28 23.28
N GLU A 448 -9.06 -46.48 22.79
CA GLU A 448 -10.37 -47.10 23.01
C GLU A 448 -10.64 -47.35 24.49
N ASP A 449 -9.65 -47.86 25.22
CA ASP A 449 -9.75 -48.15 26.65
C ASP A 449 -10.02 -46.87 27.46
N THR A 450 -9.27 -45.80 27.20
CA THR A 450 -9.40 -44.52 27.91
C THR A 450 -10.70 -43.78 27.53
N ALA A 451 -11.11 -43.84 26.26
CA ALA A 451 -12.41 -43.34 25.82
C ALA A 451 -13.57 -44.07 26.53
N PHE A 452 -13.48 -45.40 26.66
CA PHE A 452 -14.47 -46.19 27.38
C PHE A 452 -14.54 -45.83 28.86
N ILE A 453 -13.38 -45.71 29.54
CA ILE A 453 -13.33 -45.30 30.95
C ILE A 453 -13.99 -43.93 31.15
N ARG A 454 -13.67 -42.96 30.28
CA ARG A 454 -14.27 -41.62 30.31
C ARG A 454 -15.79 -41.68 30.12
N GLN A 455 -16.25 -42.39 29.10
CA GLN A 455 -17.68 -42.53 28.82
C GLN A 455 -18.41 -43.11 30.03
N ARG A 456 -17.90 -44.19 30.61
CA ARG A 456 -18.49 -44.84 31.78
C ARG A 456 -18.54 -43.93 33.01
N PHE A 457 -17.48 -43.15 33.25
CA PHE A 457 -17.48 -42.19 34.34
C PHE A 457 -18.61 -41.14 34.19
N PHE A 458 -18.77 -40.57 33.00
CA PHE A 458 -19.80 -39.56 32.77
C PHE A 458 -21.22 -40.15 32.70
N GLU A 459 -21.40 -41.37 32.22
CA GLU A 459 -22.66 -42.12 32.33
C GLU A 459 -23.05 -42.33 33.80
N TRP A 460 -22.10 -42.82 34.61
CA TRP A 460 -22.28 -43.04 36.05
C TRP A 460 -22.64 -41.74 36.77
N ARG A 461 -21.90 -40.65 36.52
CA ARG A 461 -22.18 -39.32 37.10
C ARG A 461 -23.57 -38.80 36.76
N LYS A 462 -24.04 -38.98 35.52
CA LYS A 462 -25.39 -38.58 35.10
C LYS A 462 -26.49 -39.40 35.79
N GLY A 463 -26.23 -40.67 36.08
CA GLY A 463 -27.18 -41.57 36.76
C GLY A 463 -27.44 -41.24 38.23
N HIS A 464 -26.56 -40.45 38.88
CA HIS A 464 -26.68 -40.09 40.31
C HIS A 464 -27.44 -38.75 40.55
N ILE A 465 -27.95 -38.13 39.49
CA ILE A 465 -28.66 -36.83 39.53
C ILE A 465 -30.15 -36.98 39.17
N LYS A 466 -30.57 -38.17 38.72
CA LYS A 466 -31.98 -38.56 38.65
C LYS A 466 -32.38 -39.22 39.97
#